data_AF-A0A3D4EMX4-F1
#
_entry.id   AF-A0A3D4EMX4-F1
#
_cell.length_a   1.000
_cell.length_b   1.000
_cell.length_c   1.000
_cell.angle_alpha   90.00
_cell.angle_beta   90.00
_cell.angle_gamma   90.00
#
_symmetry.space_group_name_H-M   'P 1'
#
loop_
_entity.id
_entity.type
_entity.pdbx_description
1 polymer ?
#
loop_
_entity_poly.entity_id
_entity_poly.type
_entity_poly.pdbx_seq_one_letter_code
_entity_poly.pdbx_strand_id
1 'polypeptide(L)'
;EKPFKTLLDETMNALDLDYFVGFPNKENDTNPWGHINSKGTLTALGPDHEYKLPAYMSSAGDIAMNSQDYARFLQLHLQGLLGKDNFLEAEVYQELHFGLNNYAYGWGNISKNGHQISYHDGSAGTYYCHVVVFPHKEIAVAIMANTATKDAVNAIYTLQKSISDNPENVTE
;
A
#
# COMPACT_ATOMS: atom_id res chain seq x y z
N GLU A 1 24.57 4.88 12.17
CA GLU A 1 23.18 4.57 11.78
C GLU A 1 23.18 3.38 10.84
N LYS A 2 22.15 2.52 10.88
CA LYS A 2 22.01 1.42 9.93
C LYS A 2 21.46 1.96 8.58
N PRO A 3 21.88 1.42 7.42
CA PRO A 3 21.29 1.76 6.14
C PRO A 3 19.79 1.42 6.07
N PHE A 4 19.02 2.16 5.27
CA PHE A 4 17.59 1.90 5.05
C PHE A 4 17.29 0.44 4.71
N LYS A 5 18.02 -0.14 3.74
CA LYS A 5 17.82 -1.53 3.34
C LYS A 5 18.00 -2.50 4.50
N THR A 6 18.97 -2.26 5.39
CA THR A 6 19.18 -3.11 6.57
C THR A 6 18.00 -3.04 7.53
N LEU A 7 17.45 -1.84 7.78
CA LEU A 7 16.27 -1.68 8.63
C LEU A 7 15.03 -2.32 8.00
N LEU A 8 14.89 -2.20 6.68
CA LEU A 8 13.83 -2.83 5.91
C LEU A 8 13.93 -4.36 5.99
N ASP A 9 15.10 -4.93 5.72
CA ASP A 9 15.38 -6.37 5.84
C ASP A 9 15.04 -6.88 7.25
N GLU A 10 15.52 -6.20 8.30
CA GLU A 10 15.26 -6.59 9.70
C GLU A 10 13.76 -6.58 10.01
N THR A 11 13.03 -5.56 9.53
CA THR A 11 11.59 -5.41 9.79
C THR A 11 10.78 -6.47 9.04
N MET A 12 11.02 -6.65 7.74
CA MET A 12 10.26 -7.59 6.90
C MET A 12 10.52 -9.04 7.32
N ASN A 13 11.76 -9.38 7.70
CA ASN A 13 12.08 -10.70 8.23
C ASN A 13 11.43 -10.96 9.59
N ALA A 14 11.38 -9.96 10.48
CA ALA A 14 10.72 -10.12 11.78
C ALA A 14 9.21 -10.31 11.65
N LEU A 15 8.61 -9.75 10.60
CA LEU A 15 7.18 -9.87 10.28
C LEU A 15 6.85 -11.08 9.40
N ASP A 16 7.87 -11.78 8.89
CA ASP A 16 7.72 -12.88 7.93
C ASP A 16 6.91 -12.47 6.69
N LEU A 17 7.32 -11.35 6.07
CA LEU A 17 6.70 -10.78 4.87
C LEU A 17 7.67 -10.80 3.70
N ASP A 18 7.25 -11.40 2.57
CA ASP A 18 8.04 -11.40 1.35
C ASP A 18 7.97 -10.04 0.65
N TYR A 19 9.12 -9.53 0.23
CA TYR A 19 9.23 -8.24 -0.41
C TYR A 19 10.41 -8.16 -1.37
N PHE A 20 10.35 -7.21 -2.29
CA PHE A 20 11.42 -6.90 -3.22
C PHE A 20 11.63 -5.38 -3.31
N VAL A 21 12.89 -4.94 -3.45
CA VAL A 21 13.19 -3.52 -3.72
C VAL A 21 13.33 -3.32 -5.23
N GLY A 22 12.31 -2.72 -5.83
CA GLY A 22 12.18 -2.49 -7.26
C GLY A 22 10.81 -2.88 -7.79
N PHE A 23 10.64 -2.82 -9.11
CA PHE A 23 9.43 -3.31 -9.75
C PHE A 23 9.34 -4.83 -9.70
N PRO A 24 8.15 -5.40 -9.45
CA PRO A 24 7.98 -6.82 -9.16
C PRO A 24 8.44 -7.73 -10.31
N ASN A 25 8.31 -7.27 -11.57
CA ASN A 25 8.76 -8.04 -12.72
C ASN A 25 10.28 -8.09 -12.90
N LYS A 26 11.06 -7.30 -12.15
CA LYS A 26 12.53 -7.38 -12.13
C LYS A 26 13.06 -8.44 -11.17
N GLU A 27 12.24 -8.88 -10.23
CA GLU A 27 12.53 -10.03 -9.37
C GLU A 27 12.27 -11.34 -10.12
N ASN A 28 11.11 -11.43 -10.76
CA ASN A 28 10.67 -12.59 -11.53
C ASN A 28 9.80 -12.11 -12.70
N ASP A 29 10.11 -12.54 -13.93
CA ASP A 29 9.41 -12.10 -15.13
C ASP A 29 7.95 -12.56 -15.22
N THR A 30 7.55 -13.55 -14.40
CA THR A 30 6.15 -13.99 -14.25
C THR A 30 5.33 -13.06 -13.34
N ASN A 31 5.97 -12.19 -12.56
CA ASN A 31 5.26 -11.20 -11.74
C ASN A 31 4.60 -10.13 -12.64
N PRO A 32 3.59 -9.38 -12.13
CA PRO A 32 2.86 -8.42 -12.97
C PRO A 32 3.74 -7.34 -13.60
N TRP A 33 3.63 -7.17 -14.92
CA TRP A 33 4.29 -6.08 -15.64
C TRP A 33 3.49 -4.79 -15.50
N GLY A 34 4.17 -3.71 -15.17
CA GLY A 34 3.59 -2.38 -15.08
C GLY A 34 3.36 -1.79 -16.46
N HIS A 35 2.31 -0.98 -16.62
CA HIS A 35 1.97 -0.37 -17.89
C HIS A 35 1.98 1.15 -17.80
N ILE A 36 2.58 1.79 -18.80
CA ILE A 36 2.60 3.24 -18.95
C ILE A 36 1.72 3.69 -20.12
N ASN A 37 0.97 4.77 -19.94
CA ASN A 37 0.23 5.38 -21.04
C ASN A 37 1.17 6.27 -21.86
N SER A 38 1.48 5.82 -23.07
CA SER A 38 2.27 6.56 -24.05
C SER A 38 1.36 6.99 -25.19
N LYS A 39 0.99 8.28 -25.23
CA LYS A 39 0.17 8.89 -26.29
C LYS A 39 -1.18 8.19 -26.55
N GLY A 40 -1.83 7.69 -25.51
CA GLY A 40 -3.14 7.03 -25.60
C GLY A 40 -3.07 5.51 -25.74
N THR A 41 -1.87 4.92 -25.81
CA THR A 41 -1.67 3.46 -25.81
C THR A 41 -1.03 3.02 -24.50
N LEU A 42 -1.67 2.04 -23.85
CA LEU A 42 -1.15 1.42 -22.65
C LEU A 42 -0.07 0.39 -23.04
N THR A 43 1.18 0.65 -22.67
CA THR A 43 2.34 -0.17 -23.06
C THR A 43 2.93 -0.87 -21.83
N ALA A 44 3.06 -2.19 -21.89
CA ALA A 44 3.70 -2.97 -20.85
C ALA A 44 5.22 -2.72 -20.82
N LEU A 45 5.79 -2.59 -19.62
CA LEU A 45 7.23 -2.51 -19.42
C LEU A 45 7.76 -3.88 -19.03
N GLY A 46 8.57 -4.49 -19.90
CA GLY A 46 9.23 -5.76 -19.62
C GLY A 46 10.29 -5.66 -18.51
N PRO A 47 10.80 -6.81 -18.00
CA PRO A 47 11.79 -6.86 -16.92
C PRO A 47 13.08 -6.08 -17.24
N ASP A 48 13.51 -6.11 -18.51
CA ASP A 48 14.73 -5.43 -18.98
C ASP A 48 14.53 -3.94 -19.29
N HIS A 49 13.34 -3.37 -19.03
CA HIS A 49 13.09 -1.96 -19.31
C HIS A 49 13.86 -1.05 -18.32
N GLU A 50 14.50 -0.01 -18.85
CA GLU A 50 15.38 0.90 -18.10
C GLU A 50 14.68 1.72 -17.00
N TYR A 51 13.36 1.88 -17.10
CA TYR A 51 12.59 2.62 -16.11
C TYR A 51 12.71 2.00 -14.72
N LYS A 52 13.08 2.85 -13.75
CA LYS A 52 13.23 2.53 -12.34
C LYS A 52 13.15 3.82 -11.52
N LEU A 53 12.82 3.71 -10.24
CA LEU A 53 12.97 4.83 -9.33
C LEU A 53 14.46 5.09 -9.04
N PRO A 54 14.89 6.35 -8.86
CA PRO A 54 16.24 6.65 -8.39
C PRO A 54 16.47 6.03 -7.01
N ALA A 55 17.70 5.56 -6.73
CA ALA A 55 18.01 4.86 -5.48
C ALA A 55 17.69 5.66 -4.20
N TYR A 56 17.80 6.99 -4.26
CA TYR A 56 17.47 7.87 -3.12
C TYR A 56 15.96 7.97 -2.86
N MET A 57 15.10 7.50 -3.76
CA MET A 57 13.65 7.39 -3.59
C MET A 57 13.21 6.00 -3.11
N SER A 58 14.14 5.07 -2.86
CA SER A 58 13.81 3.68 -2.52
C SER A 58 12.85 3.57 -1.33
N SER A 59 13.09 4.34 -0.28
CA SER A 59 12.24 4.38 0.92
C SER A 59 10.88 5.06 0.71
N ALA A 60 10.65 5.73 -0.42
CA ALA A 60 9.42 6.45 -0.72
C ALA A 60 8.42 5.64 -1.56
N GLY A 61 8.87 4.62 -2.31
CA GLY A 61 7.95 3.88 -3.19
C GLY A 61 8.54 2.76 -4.04
N ASP A 62 9.74 2.26 -3.74
CA ASP A 62 10.41 1.23 -4.55
C ASP A 62 10.31 -0.16 -3.89
N ILE A 63 9.21 -0.44 -3.18
CA ILE A 63 8.95 -1.73 -2.54
C ILE A 63 7.81 -2.42 -3.29
N ALA A 64 8.04 -3.66 -3.71
CA ALA A 64 7.04 -4.58 -4.20
C ALA A 64 6.78 -5.68 -3.16
N MET A 65 5.52 -6.08 -3.02
CA MET A 65 5.05 -7.10 -2.08
C MET A 65 3.85 -7.82 -2.71
N ASN A 66 3.71 -9.11 -2.44
CA ASN A 66 2.54 -9.86 -2.87
C ASN A 66 1.28 -9.41 -2.07
N SER A 67 0.08 -9.65 -2.62
CA SER A 67 -1.15 -9.16 -1.98
C SER A 67 -1.47 -9.83 -0.65
N GLN A 68 -1.01 -11.07 -0.41
CA GLN A 68 -1.24 -11.80 0.84
C GLN A 68 -0.44 -11.17 1.98
N ASP A 69 0.84 -10.91 1.77
CA ASP A 69 1.69 -10.28 2.77
C ASP A 69 1.33 -8.81 2.98
N TYR A 70 0.93 -8.09 1.93
CA TYR A 70 0.43 -6.73 2.12
C TYR A 70 -0.87 -6.72 2.93
N ALA A 71 -1.74 -7.71 2.76
CA ALA A 71 -2.93 -7.86 3.61
C ALA A 71 -2.56 -8.17 5.07
N ARG A 72 -1.57 -9.04 5.32
CA ARG A 72 -1.04 -9.30 6.68
C ARG A 72 -0.47 -8.03 7.31
N PHE A 73 0.29 -7.24 6.56
CA PHE A 73 0.79 -5.95 7.01
C PHE A 73 -0.36 -5.00 7.42
N LEU A 74 -1.40 -4.89 6.59
CA LEU A 74 -2.55 -4.04 6.90
C LEU A 74 -3.38 -4.56 8.09
N GLN A 75 -3.43 -5.87 8.32
CA GLN A 75 -4.07 -6.43 9.50
C GLN A 75 -3.36 -6.00 10.79
N LEU A 76 -2.03 -5.90 10.81
CA LEU A 76 -1.29 -5.36 11.97
C LEU A 76 -1.71 -3.92 12.28
N HIS A 77 -1.75 -3.08 11.24
CA HIS A 77 -2.18 -1.69 11.36
C HIS A 77 -3.63 -1.57 11.84
N LEU A 78 -4.55 -2.35 11.26
CA LEU A 78 -5.95 -2.36 11.67
C LEU A 78 -6.11 -2.81 13.14
N GLN A 79 -5.43 -3.88 13.55
CA GLN A 79 -5.45 -4.35 14.93
C GLN A 79 -4.90 -3.31 15.91
N GLY A 80 -3.80 -2.66 15.57
CA GLY A 80 -3.24 -1.56 16.35
C GLY A 80 -4.22 -0.40 16.51
N LEU A 81 -4.89 0.00 15.44
CA LEU A 81 -5.93 1.03 15.48
C LEU A 81 -7.19 0.62 16.27
N LEU A 82 -7.40 -0.68 16.46
CA LEU A 82 -8.43 -1.25 17.35
C LEU A 82 -7.96 -1.41 18.80
N GLY A 83 -6.78 -0.90 19.15
CA GLY A 83 -6.25 -0.92 20.52
C GLY A 83 -5.51 -2.20 20.89
N LYS A 84 -5.08 -3.00 19.93
CA LYS A 84 -4.34 -4.25 20.19
C LYS A 84 -2.85 -4.07 19.90
N ASP A 85 -2.03 -4.23 20.92
CA ASP A 85 -0.58 -4.34 20.75
C ASP A 85 -0.24 -5.55 19.88
N ASN A 86 0.72 -5.37 18.97
CA ASN A 86 1.26 -6.44 18.15
C ASN A 86 2.76 -6.23 17.91
N PHE A 87 3.21 -6.06 16.67
CA PHE A 87 4.59 -5.69 16.35
C PHE A 87 4.97 -4.34 16.94
N LEU A 88 4.03 -3.39 17.01
CA LEU A 88 4.15 -2.13 17.74
C LEU A 88 3.05 -2.02 18.81
N GLU A 89 3.25 -1.12 19.78
CA GLU A 89 2.19 -0.72 20.72
C GLU A 89 1.04 -0.04 19.96
N ALA A 90 -0.20 -0.24 20.42
CA ALA A 90 -1.39 0.30 19.79
C ALA A 90 -1.33 1.84 19.63
N GLU A 91 -0.78 2.55 20.62
CA GLU A 91 -0.61 4.00 20.59
C GLU A 91 0.31 4.46 19.46
N VAL A 92 1.31 3.65 19.09
CA VAL A 92 2.21 3.97 17.96
C VAL A 92 1.44 3.94 16.64
N TYR A 93 0.52 2.98 16.46
CA TYR A 93 -0.36 2.98 15.29
C TYR A 93 -1.29 4.20 15.27
N GLN A 94 -1.81 4.64 16.43
CA GLN A 94 -2.60 5.86 16.50
C GLN A 94 -1.77 7.09 16.08
N GLU A 95 -0.54 7.22 16.55
CA GLU A 95 0.36 8.31 16.17
C GLU A 95 0.68 8.27 14.67
N LEU A 96 1.04 7.10 14.12
CA LEU A 96 1.36 6.92 12.70
C LEU A 96 0.22 7.36 11.77
N HIS A 97 -1.02 7.02 12.11
CA HIS A 97 -2.18 7.29 11.26
C HIS A 97 -2.83 8.65 11.55
N PHE A 98 -2.81 9.11 12.80
CA PHE A 98 -3.66 10.21 13.29
C PHE A 98 -2.93 11.25 14.17
N GLY A 99 -1.61 11.13 14.37
CA GLY A 99 -0.82 12.09 15.16
C GLY A 99 -0.79 13.52 14.58
N LEU A 100 -1.02 13.67 13.27
CA LEU A 100 -1.16 14.95 12.58
C LEU A 100 -2.39 14.94 11.66
N ASN A 101 -3.07 16.07 11.53
CA ASN A 101 -4.26 16.20 10.68
C ASN A 101 -3.89 16.23 9.18
N ASN A 102 -4.74 15.62 8.35
CA ASN A 102 -4.66 15.52 6.89
C ASN A 102 -3.55 14.60 6.36
N TYR A 103 -2.35 14.68 6.94
CA TYR A 103 -1.23 13.79 6.60
C TYR A 103 -0.32 13.62 7.82
N ALA A 104 -0.29 12.40 8.35
CA ALA A 104 0.55 11.98 9.47
C ALA A 104 1.84 11.33 8.96
N TYR A 105 2.35 10.32 9.65
CA TYR A 105 3.66 9.74 9.37
C TYR A 105 3.56 8.67 8.28
N GLY A 106 3.35 9.14 7.04
CA GLY A 106 3.17 8.28 5.87
C GLY A 106 1.73 7.80 5.69
N TRP A 107 0.75 8.51 6.25
CA TRP A 107 -0.68 8.22 6.08
C TRP A 107 -1.46 9.52 5.88
N GLY A 108 -2.24 9.59 4.81
CA GLY A 108 -3.31 10.58 4.72
C GLY A 108 -4.41 10.23 5.70
N ASN A 109 -5.09 11.23 6.28
CA ASN A 109 -6.21 10.98 7.18
C ASN A 109 -7.30 12.04 7.07
N ILE A 110 -8.52 11.63 7.39
CA ILE A 110 -9.70 12.49 7.45
C ILE A 110 -10.60 12.06 8.61
N SER A 111 -11.42 13.00 9.09
CA SER A 111 -12.57 12.70 9.94
C SER A 111 -13.85 12.82 9.12
N LYS A 112 -14.64 11.75 9.07
CA LYS A 112 -15.90 11.69 8.33
C LYS A 112 -16.98 11.12 9.25
N ASN A 113 -18.06 11.88 9.43
CA ASN A 113 -19.18 11.50 10.33
C ASN A 113 -18.72 11.14 11.75
N GLY A 114 -17.69 11.80 12.28
CA GLY A 114 -17.13 11.53 13.61
C GLY A 114 -16.17 10.33 13.69
N HIS A 115 -15.90 9.66 12.57
CA HIS A 115 -14.95 8.56 12.51
C HIS A 115 -13.66 8.95 11.79
N GLN A 116 -12.52 8.58 12.38
CA GLN A 116 -11.22 8.74 11.74
C GLN A 116 -11.00 7.63 10.71
N ILE A 117 -10.47 8.02 9.56
CA ILE A 117 -10.15 7.15 8.42
C ILE A 117 -8.76 7.56 7.96
N SER A 118 -7.92 6.59 7.64
CA SER A 118 -6.59 6.84 7.07
C SER A 118 -6.42 6.08 5.77
N TYR A 119 -5.58 6.61 4.88
CA TYR A 119 -5.37 6.08 3.55
C TYR A 119 -3.96 6.37 3.05
N HIS A 120 -3.52 5.64 2.05
CA HIS A 120 -2.28 5.90 1.35
C HIS A 120 -2.39 5.50 -0.13
N ASP A 121 -1.84 6.34 -1.00
CA ASP A 121 -1.76 6.08 -2.43
C ASP A 121 -0.29 5.93 -2.83
N GLY A 122 0.00 4.87 -3.58
CA GLY A 122 1.33 4.60 -4.14
C GLY A 122 1.27 4.58 -5.65
N SER A 123 2.18 5.29 -6.31
CA SER A 123 2.33 5.24 -7.76
C SER A 123 3.74 5.58 -8.21
N ALA A 124 4.24 4.78 -9.16
CA ALA A 124 5.42 5.10 -9.97
C ALA A 124 5.01 5.31 -11.45
N GLY A 125 3.74 5.63 -11.71
CA GLY A 125 3.19 5.80 -13.08
C GLY A 125 2.89 4.49 -13.82
N THR A 126 3.57 3.39 -13.47
CA THR A 126 3.41 2.05 -14.08
C THR A 126 2.56 1.10 -13.25
N TYR A 127 2.38 1.41 -11.97
CA TYR A 127 1.56 0.71 -11.00
C TYR A 127 0.82 1.73 -10.16
N TYR A 128 -0.32 1.33 -9.61
CA TYR A 128 -1.08 2.11 -8.64
C TYR A 128 -1.56 1.20 -7.51
N CYS A 129 -1.40 1.65 -6.28
CA CYS A 129 -1.94 0.99 -5.10
C CYS A 129 -2.71 2.02 -4.28
N HIS A 130 -3.98 1.75 -4.00
CA HIS A 130 -4.78 2.51 -3.05
C HIS A 130 -5.04 1.65 -1.82
N VAL A 131 -4.76 2.18 -0.64
CA VAL A 131 -5.16 1.56 0.62
C VAL A 131 -5.96 2.54 1.47
N VAL A 132 -6.97 2.02 2.16
CA VAL A 132 -7.75 2.75 3.16
C VAL A 132 -8.06 1.85 4.36
N VAL A 133 -7.95 2.40 5.55
CA VAL A 133 -8.23 1.72 6.81
C VAL A 133 -9.41 2.40 7.49
N PHE A 134 -10.45 1.62 7.81
CA PHE A 134 -11.65 2.05 8.50
C PHE A 134 -11.74 1.36 9.87
N PRO A 135 -11.09 1.89 10.93
CA PRO A 135 -11.11 1.24 12.24
C PRO A 135 -12.54 1.02 12.77
N HIS A 136 -13.43 2.01 12.59
CA HIS A 136 -14.83 1.91 13.02
C HIS A 136 -15.66 0.84 12.29
N LYS A 137 -15.18 0.33 11.15
CA LYS A 137 -15.79 -0.77 10.39
C LYS A 137 -15.01 -2.07 10.54
N GLU A 138 -13.91 -2.06 11.28
CA GLU A 138 -13.00 -3.20 11.44
C GLU A 138 -12.50 -3.77 10.10
N ILE A 139 -12.27 -2.91 9.10
CA ILE A 139 -11.77 -3.30 7.78
C ILE A 139 -10.61 -2.42 7.31
N ALA A 140 -9.72 -3.03 6.53
CA ALA A 140 -8.76 -2.35 5.68
C ALA A 140 -8.95 -2.87 4.25
N VAL A 141 -8.88 -1.98 3.26
CA VAL A 141 -9.07 -2.32 1.84
C VAL A 141 -7.85 -1.84 1.08
N ALA A 142 -7.18 -2.76 0.38
CA ALA A 142 -6.12 -2.45 -0.56
C ALA A 142 -6.51 -2.93 -1.95
N ILE A 143 -6.30 -2.08 -2.96
CA ILE A 143 -6.58 -2.38 -4.36
C ILE A 143 -5.37 -1.94 -5.18
N MET A 144 -4.85 -2.87 -5.99
CA MET A 144 -3.68 -2.68 -6.81
C MET A 144 -4.04 -2.80 -8.29
N ALA A 145 -3.41 -1.99 -9.12
CA ALA A 145 -3.43 -2.13 -10.57
C ALA A 145 -2.02 -1.95 -11.13
N ASN A 146 -1.71 -2.70 -12.18
CA ASN A 146 -0.46 -2.58 -12.93
C ASN A 146 -0.52 -1.48 -14.01
N THR A 147 -1.17 -0.37 -13.66
CA THR A 147 -1.26 0.87 -14.42
C THR A 147 -1.71 1.99 -13.48
N ALA A 148 -1.26 3.22 -13.74
CA ALA A 148 -1.73 4.42 -13.04
C ALA A 148 -2.53 5.35 -13.95
N THR A 149 -3.19 4.82 -14.99
CA THR A 149 -4.07 5.65 -15.82
C THR A 149 -5.21 6.23 -14.99
N LYS A 150 -5.68 7.42 -15.37
CA LYS A 150 -6.81 8.08 -14.70
C LYS A 150 -8.04 7.18 -14.60
N ASP A 151 -8.35 6.43 -15.65
CA ASP A 151 -9.51 5.52 -15.66
C ASP A 151 -9.33 4.35 -14.69
N ALA A 152 -8.12 3.78 -14.60
CA ALA A 152 -7.82 2.73 -13.63
C ALA A 152 -7.90 3.27 -12.19
N VAL A 153 -7.35 4.45 -11.93
CA VAL A 153 -7.44 5.11 -10.62
C VAL A 153 -8.91 5.36 -10.25
N ASN A 154 -9.72 5.90 -11.16
CA ASN A 154 -11.15 6.10 -10.93
C ASN A 154 -11.90 4.79 -10.65
N ALA A 155 -11.57 3.72 -11.37
CA ALA A 155 -12.15 2.39 -11.15
C ALA A 155 -11.77 1.84 -9.77
N ILE A 156 -10.52 2.04 -9.33
CA ILE A 156 -10.05 1.65 -8.00
C ILE A 156 -10.85 2.36 -6.90
N TYR A 157 -11.01 3.69 -6.95
CA TYR A 157 -11.81 4.40 -5.94
C TYR A 157 -13.28 4.00 -5.98
N THR A 158 -13.83 3.71 -7.17
CA THR A 158 -15.22 3.24 -7.31
C THR A 158 -15.39 1.87 -6.64
N LEU A 159 -14.45 0.95 -6.87
CA LEU A 159 -14.45 -0.38 -6.27
C LEU A 159 -14.24 -0.31 -4.75
N GLN A 160 -13.28 0.48 -4.29
CA GLN A 160 -13.04 0.72 -2.87
C GLN A 160 -14.31 1.20 -2.18
N LYS A 161 -14.97 2.21 -2.76
CA LYS A 161 -16.21 2.76 -2.21
C LYS A 161 -17.27 1.67 -2.09
N SER A 162 -17.47 0.87 -3.14
CA SER A 162 -18.43 -0.24 -3.15
C SER A 162 -18.17 -1.25 -2.03
N ILE A 163 -16.91 -1.65 -1.82
CA ILE A 163 -16.50 -2.56 -0.75
C ILE A 163 -16.77 -1.94 0.62
N SER A 164 -16.38 -0.67 0.81
CA SER A 164 -16.49 -0.02 2.12
C SER A 164 -17.92 0.35 2.51
N ASP A 165 -18.81 0.58 1.55
CA ASP A 165 -20.22 0.90 1.81
C ASP A 165 -21.01 -0.35 2.22
N ASN A 166 -20.61 -1.53 1.74
CA ASN A 166 -21.27 -2.81 2.03
C ASN A 166 -20.23 -3.88 2.38
N PRO A 167 -19.55 -3.78 3.54
CA PRO A 167 -18.59 -4.80 3.93
C PRO A 167 -19.30 -6.12 4.19
N GLU A 168 -18.90 -7.17 3.46
CA GLU A 168 -19.36 -8.54 3.71
C GLU A 168 -18.30 -9.28 4.52
N ASN A 169 -18.74 -10.04 5.53
CA ASN A 169 -17.86 -10.98 6.22
C ASN A 169 -17.66 -12.18 5.30
N VAL A 170 -16.45 -12.33 4.76
CA VAL A 170 -16.05 -13.54 4.04
C VAL A 170 -15.73 -14.59 5.10
N THR A 171 -16.66 -15.47 5.41
CA THR A 171 -16.34 -16.69 6.17
C THR A 171 -15.82 -17.73 5.18
N GLU A 172 -14.56 -18.13 5.36
CA GLU A 172 -13.97 -19.31 4.70
C GLU A 172 -14.66 -20.60 5.14
#